data_AF-A0A2N6TZY8-F1
#
_entry.id   AF-A0A2N6TZY8-F1
#
_cell.length_a   1.000
_cell.length_b   1.000
_cell.length_c   1.000
_cell.angle_alpha   90.00
_cell.angle_beta   90.00
_cell.angle_gamma   90.00
#
_symmetry.space_group_name_H-M   'P 1'
#
loop_
_entity.id
_entity.type
_entity.pdbx_description
1 polymer ?
#
loop_
_entity_poly.entity_id
_entity_poly.type
_entity_poly.pdbx_seq_one_letter_code
_entity_poly.pdbx_strand_id
1 'polypeptide(L)'
;MDRTWIAVKGYSDATTYLQVLAARKARLDESTLLALHFMVQGYDLSRSPGRYRDGEVFVHDDDARRTVHVGPPAEQVPDLMEEFTARFTAPRADGTPPLADAAMTS
;
A
#
# COMPACT_ATOMS: atom_id res chain seq x y z
N MET A 1 -22.82 11.40 -8.87
CA MET A 1 -22.37 10.99 -7.52
C MET A 1 -21.14 11.80 -7.15
N ASP A 2 -20.99 12.17 -5.89
CA ASP A 2 -19.82 12.92 -5.38
C ASP A 2 -18.55 12.04 -5.44
N ARG A 3 -17.44 12.58 -5.96
CA ARG A 3 -16.15 11.88 -6.05
C ARG A 3 -15.61 11.51 -4.66
N THR A 4 -15.90 12.33 -3.66
CA THR A 4 -15.58 12.06 -2.25
C THR A 4 -16.26 10.79 -1.77
N TRP A 5 -17.53 10.61 -2.10
CA TRP A 5 -18.30 9.42 -1.73
C TRP A 5 -17.76 8.15 -2.38
N ILE A 6 -17.36 8.21 -3.65
CA ILE A 6 -16.81 7.04 -4.36
C ILE A 6 -15.46 6.64 -3.74
N ALA A 7 -14.62 7.62 -3.38
CA ALA A 7 -13.36 7.35 -2.68
C ALA A 7 -13.58 6.68 -1.31
N VAL A 8 -14.54 7.17 -0.52
CA VAL A 8 -14.91 6.57 0.78
C VAL A 8 -15.41 5.13 0.59
N LYS A 9 -16.25 4.88 -0.42
CA LYS A 9 -16.70 3.53 -0.74
C LYS A 9 -15.54 2.61 -1.11
N GLY A 10 -14.64 3.03 -2.00
CA GLY A 10 -13.49 2.22 -2.40
C GLY A 10 -12.59 1.82 -1.23
N TYR A 11 -12.34 2.77 -0.31
CA TYR A 11 -11.63 2.49 0.94
C TYR A 11 -12.36 1.47 1.85
N SER A 12 -13.68 1.64 2.01
CA SER A 12 -14.51 0.72 2.80
C SER A 12 -14.51 -0.70 2.21
N ASP A 13 -14.62 -0.82 0.89
CA ASP A 13 -14.60 -2.12 0.20
C ASP A 13 -13.23 -2.79 0.32
N ALA A 14 -12.14 -2.03 0.16
CA ALA A 14 -10.77 -2.55 0.34
C ALA A 14 -10.52 -3.05 1.77
N THR A 15 -10.96 -2.28 2.77
CA THR A 15 -10.86 -2.67 4.19
C THR A 15 -11.65 -3.95 4.48
N THR A 16 -12.87 -4.04 3.95
CA THR A 16 -13.71 -5.23 4.09
C THR A 16 -13.05 -6.46 3.47
N TYR A 17 -12.47 -6.31 2.28
CA TYR A 17 -11.74 -7.38 1.62
C TYR A 17 -10.52 -7.84 2.43
N LEU A 18 -9.73 -6.90 2.97
CA LEU A 18 -8.60 -7.21 3.83
C LEU A 18 -9.02 -7.99 5.10
N GLN A 19 -10.15 -7.64 5.72
CA GLN A 19 -10.69 -8.38 6.87
C GLN A 19 -11.05 -9.83 6.52
N VAL A 20 -11.63 -10.06 5.34
CA VAL A 20 -11.92 -11.42 4.85
C VAL A 20 -10.65 -12.22 4.64
N LEU A 21 -9.60 -11.61 4.06
CA LEU A 21 -8.30 -12.26 3.89
C LEU A 21 -7.67 -12.62 5.24
N ALA A 22 -7.71 -11.69 6.20
CA ALA A 22 -7.20 -11.92 7.56
C ALA A 22 -7.92 -13.07 8.27
N ALA A 23 -9.26 -13.11 8.19
CA ALA A 23 -10.06 -14.19 8.78
C ALA A 23 -9.72 -15.57 8.20
N ARG A 24 -9.34 -15.61 6.92
CA ARG A 24 -8.90 -16.83 6.22
C ARG A 24 -7.42 -17.16 6.42
N LYS A 25 -6.67 -16.31 7.13
CA LYS A 25 -5.20 -16.37 7.23
C LYS A 25 -4.55 -16.46 5.84
N ALA A 26 -5.13 -15.76 4.87
CA ALA A 26 -4.59 -15.71 3.52
C ALA A 26 -3.21 -15.05 3.54
N ARG A 27 -2.31 -15.50 2.67
CA ARG A 27 -1.01 -14.86 2.47
C ARG A 27 -1.27 -13.48 1.83
N LEU A 28 -0.61 -12.46 2.36
CA LEU A 28 -0.49 -11.17 1.70
C LEU A 28 0.73 -11.24 0.78
N ASP A 29 0.50 -10.97 -0.50
CA ASP A 29 1.53 -10.90 -1.52
C ASP A 29 1.36 -9.60 -2.33
N GLU A 30 2.27 -9.40 -3.27
CA GLU A 30 2.27 -8.26 -4.17
C GLU A 30 0.93 -8.08 -4.89
N SER A 31 0.37 -9.18 -5.42
CA SER A 31 -0.89 -9.16 -6.16
C SER A 31 -2.04 -8.67 -5.29
N THR A 32 -2.05 -9.07 -4.02
CA THR A 32 -3.02 -8.62 -3.02
C THR A 32 -2.90 -7.11 -2.77
N LEU A 33 -1.68 -6.59 -2.63
CA LEU A 33 -1.46 -5.14 -2.43
C LEU A 33 -1.91 -4.32 -3.64
N LEU A 34 -1.59 -4.76 -4.85
CA LEU A 34 -2.03 -4.09 -6.07
C LEU A 34 -3.56 -4.15 -6.23
N ALA A 35 -4.20 -5.27 -5.89
CA ALA A 35 -5.66 -5.37 -5.87
C ALA A 35 -6.31 -4.39 -4.88
N LEU A 36 -5.77 -4.28 -3.65
CA LEU A 36 -6.24 -3.30 -2.67
C LEU A 36 -6.06 -1.87 -3.16
N HIS A 37 -4.90 -1.54 -3.75
CA HIS A 37 -4.67 -0.23 -4.37
C HIS A 37 -5.69 0.08 -5.47
N PHE A 38 -6.04 -0.92 -6.29
CA PHE A 38 -7.08 -0.78 -7.31
C PHE A 38 -8.46 -0.52 -6.70
N MET A 39 -8.85 -1.23 -5.65
CA MET A 39 -10.13 -1.00 -4.98
C MET A 39 -10.25 0.41 -4.42
N VAL A 40 -9.16 0.95 -3.86
CA VAL A 40 -9.14 2.30 -3.29
C VAL A 40 -9.14 3.38 -4.37
N GLN A 41 -8.33 3.26 -5.43
CA GLN A 41 -8.12 4.32 -6.44
C GLN A 41 -8.88 4.08 -7.76
N GLY A 42 -9.62 2.98 -7.89
CA GLY A 42 -10.29 2.57 -9.14
C GLY A 42 -11.32 3.57 -9.69
N TYR A 43 -11.69 4.57 -8.88
CA TYR A 43 -12.54 5.69 -9.31
C TYR A 43 -11.82 6.72 -10.18
N ASP A 44 -10.48 6.69 -10.23
CA ASP A 44 -9.65 7.60 -11.04
C ASP A 44 -8.53 6.81 -11.74
N LEU A 45 -8.84 6.31 -12.95
CA LEU A 45 -7.90 5.51 -13.75
C LEU A 45 -6.65 6.30 -14.18
N SER A 46 -6.69 7.64 -14.18
CA SER A 46 -5.52 8.46 -14.52
C SER A 46 -4.38 8.31 -13.51
N ARG A 47 -4.65 7.75 -12.33
CA ARG A 47 -3.68 7.47 -11.27
C ARG A 47 -3.05 6.08 -11.33
N SER A 48 -3.28 5.32 -12.41
CA SER A 48 -2.78 3.96 -12.56
C SER A 48 -3.11 3.03 -11.37
N PRO A 49 -4.40 2.91 -10.98
CA PRO A 49 -4.81 2.04 -9.88
C PRO A 49 -4.36 0.59 -10.12
N GLY A 50 -3.87 -0.06 -9.06
CA GLY A 50 -3.34 -1.43 -9.12
C GLY A 50 -2.04 -1.60 -9.91
N ARG A 51 -1.31 -0.53 -10.19
CA ARG A 51 0.02 -0.57 -10.80
C ARG A 51 1.00 0.21 -9.93
N TYR A 52 2.28 -0.12 -10.04
CA TYR A 52 3.32 0.75 -9.52
C TYR A 52 3.38 2.05 -10.31
N ARG A 53 3.89 3.09 -9.63
CA ARG A 53 4.19 4.37 -10.26
C ARG A 53 5.27 4.20 -11.32
N ASP A 54 5.18 5.03 -12.35
CA ASP A 54 6.10 5.12 -13.47
C ASP A 54 7.00 6.37 -13.41
N GLY A 55 6.82 7.22 -12.39
CA GLY A 55 7.57 8.45 -12.19
C GLY A 55 8.08 8.63 -10.76
N GLU A 56 8.90 9.65 -10.55
CA GLU A 56 9.38 10.06 -9.23
C GLU A 56 8.22 10.60 -8.37
N VAL A 57 8.30 10.34 -7.07
CA VAL A 57 7.38 10.91 -6.08
C VAL A 57 8.14 11.63 -5.01
N PHE A 58 7.56 12.75 -4.58
CA PHE A 58 8.14 13.65 -3.60
C PHE A 58 7.12 13.83 -2.49
N VAL A 59 7.54 13.62 -1.24
CA VAL A 59 6.74 14.05 -0.10
C VAL A 59 7.07 15.52 0.12
N HIS A 60 6.06 16.36 -0.04
CA HIS A 60 6.15 17.79 0.21
C HIS A 60 5.61 18.09 1.60
N ASP A 61 6.34 18.94 2.32
CA ASP A 61 5.83 19.64 3.49
C ASP A 61 5.22 20.96 2.99
N ASP A 62 3.89 21.04 3.03
CA ASP A 62 3.14 22.21 2.54
C ASP A 62 3.38 23.45 3.42
N ASP A 63 3.61 23.27 4.73
CA ASP A 63 3.88 24.36 5.67
C ASP A 63 5.28 24.93 5.44
N ALA A 64 6.28 24.06 5.25
CA ALA A 64 7.66 24.45 5.01
C ALA A 64 7.98 24.72 3.52
N ARG A 65 7.03 24.46 2.62
CA ARG A 65 7.16 24.54 1.15
C ARG A 65 8.42 23.90 0.60
N ARG A 66 8.80 22.73 1.13
CA ARG A 66 10.00 22.00 0.71
C ARG A 66 9.70 20.52 0.52
N THR A 67 10.40 19.91 -0.43
CA THR A 67 10.47 18.46 -0.53
C THR A 67 11.22 17.93 0.69
N VAL A 68 10.56 17.10 1.49
CA VAL A 68 11.15 16.50 2.69
C VAL A 68 11.66 15.08 2.44
N HIS A 69 11.14 14.41 1.42
CA HIS A 69 11.59 13.07 1.05
C HIS A 69 11.43 12.83 -0.45
N VAL A 70 12.42 12.17 -1.05
CA VAL A 70 12.38 11.66 -2.42
C VAL A 70 12.22 10.15 -2.33
N GLY A 71 11.15 9.63 -2.93
CA GLY A 71 10.97 8.17 -3.01
C GLY A 71 12.07 7.52 -3.87
N PRO A 72 12.23 6.19 -3.78
CA PRO A 72 13.21 5.48 -4.62
C PRO A 72 12.93 5.68 -6.13
N PRO A 73 13.87 5.36 -7.02
CA PRO A 73 13.59 5.36 -8.46
C PRO A 73 12.42 4.41 -8.79
N ALA A 74 11.57 4.80 -9.75
CA ALA A 74 10.33 4.09 -10.05
C ALA A 74 10.58 2.64 -10.48
N GLU A 75 11.66 2.41 -11.23
CA GLU A 75 12.12 1.11 -11.70
C GLU A 75 12.54 0.15 -10.57
N GLN A 76 12.88 0.67 -9.39
CA GLN A 76 13.25 -0.15 -8.23
C GLN A 76 12.05 -0.53 -7.36
N VAL A 77 10.90 0.11 -7.56
CA VAL A 77 9.71 -0.10 -6.73
C VAL A 77 9.21 -1.55 -6.75
N PRO A 78 9.13 -2.25 -7.90
CA PRO A 78 8.69 -3.63 -7.91
C PRO A 78 9.54 -4.54 -7.02
N ASP A 79 10.86 -4.50 -7.20
CA ASP A 79 11.80 -5.33 -6.45
C ASP A 79 11.76 -5.03 -4.94
N LEU A 80 11.68 -3.74 -4.57
CA LEU A 80 11.56 -3.33 -3.16
C LEU A 80 10.24 -3.80 -2.53
N MET A 81 9.16 -3.85 -3.30
CA MET A 81 7.86 -4.31 -2.82
C MET A 81 7.78 -5.83 -2.75
N GLU A 82 8.48 -6.56 -3.63
CA GLU A 82 8.68 -8.00 -3.48
C GLU A 82 9.45 -8.30 -2.19
N GLU A 83 10.56 -7.61 -1.94
CA GLU A 83 11.34 -7.76 -0.69
C GLU A 83 10.45 -7.44 0.54
N PHE A 84 9.70 -6.35 0.48
CA PHE A 84 8.79 -5.95 1.54
C PHE A 84 7.73 -7.01 1.83
N THR A 85 7.05 -7.52 0.80
CA THR A 85 5.99 -8.53 0.98
C THR A 85 6.54 -9.87 1.45
N ALA A 86 7.76 -10.24 1.07
CA ALA A 86 8.41 -11.44 1.56
C ALA A 86 8.52 -11.46 3.09
N ARG A 87 8.69 -10.30 3.75
CA ARG A 87 8.78 -10.17 5.21
C ARG A 87 7.52 -10.62 5.95
N PHE A 88 6.33 -10.45 5.36
CA PHE A 88 5.07 -10.93 5.96
C PHE A 88 4.95 -12.46 5.95
N THR A 89 5.80 -13.11 5.18
CA THR A 89 5.71 -14.54 4.91
C THR A 89 6.87 -15.34 5.48
N ALA A 90 7.96 -14.65 5.81
CA ALA A 90 9.05 -15.21 6.59
C ALA A 90 8.58 -15.52 8.03
N PRO A 91 9.13 -16.56 8.68
CA PRO A 91 8.94 -16.75 10.11
C PRO A 91 9.35 -15.47 10.85
N ARG A 92 8.49 -15.00 11.77
CA ARG A 92 8.85 -13.86 12.62
C ARG A 92 10.13 -14.20 13.38
N ALA A 93 11.10 -13.29 13.36
CA ALA A 93 12.25 -13.40 14.26
C ALA A 93 11.73 -13.47 15.70
N ASP A 94 12.24 -14.45 16.46
CA ASP A 94 11.77 -14.74 17.80
C ASP A 94 11.86 -13.47 18.69
N GLY A 95 10.71 -12.99 19.16
CA GLY A 95 10.61 -11.91 20.15
C GLY A 95 10.02 -10.59 19.67
N THR A 96 9.81 -10.35 18.37
CA THR A 96 9.19 -9.09 17.91
C THR A 96 7.66 -9.10 18.13
N PRO A 97 7.10 -8.16 18.92
CA PRO A 97 5.65 -8.08 19.09
C PRO A 97 4.95 -7.75 17.76
N PRO A 98 3.76 -8.32 17.47
CA PRO A 98 3.02 -8.04 16.23
C PRO A 98 2.75 -6.56 15.97
N LEU A 99 2.62 -5.75 17.03
CA LEU A 99 2.45 -4.30 16.91
C LEU A 99 3.72 -3.59 16.44
N ALA A 100 4.89 -4.04 16.89
CA ALA A 100 6.17 -3.48 16.46
C ALA A 100 6.49 -3.85 15.00
N ASP A 101 6.15 -5.09 14.61
CA ASP A 101 6.23 -5.56 13.23
C ASP A 101 5.34 -4.71 12.31
N ALA A 102 4.07 -4.50 12.69
CA ALA A 102 3.15 -3.64 11.95
C ALA A 102 3.68 -2.20 11.80
N ALA A 103 4.21 -1.62 12.87
CA ALA A 103 4.75 -0.26 12.89
C ALA A 103 5.97 -0.06 11.95
N MET A 104 6.85 -1.08 11.82
CA MET A 104 7.98 -1.01 10.88
C MET A 104 7.57 -1.18 9.42
N THR A 105 6.36 -1.69 9.20
CA THR A 105 5.79 -1.91 7.87
C THR A 105 4.72 -0.90 7.47
N SER A 106 4.44 0.11 8.33
CA SER A 106 3.47 1.18 8.03
C SER A 106 4.11 2.41 7.41
#